data_AF-A0A1F7RVE1-F1
#
_entry.id   AF-A0A1F7RVE1-F1
#
_cell.length_a   1.000
_cell.length_b   1.000
_cell.length_c   1.000
_cell.angle_alpha   90.00
_cell.angle_beta   90.00
_cell.angle_gamma   90.00
#
_symmetry.space_group_name_H-M   'P 1'
#
loop_
_entity.id
_entity.type
_entity.pdbx_description
1 polymer ?
#
loop_
_entity_poly.entity_id
_entity_poly.type
_entity_poly.pdbx_seq_one_letter_code
_entity_poly.pdbx_strand_id
1 'polypeptide(L)'
;MFSNHKAYNFLKRFLLLLLITFAFFFSGCSNKPAYIKKWNFVKPNIWDKVEIDTSKLSADQKKVLSENGTPTYIFTFFEANAEGKKGKPVHEWVYEKQEKYFWFADGNLVDYVPVTLPKEKRIQIPGGTPPKE
;
A
#
# COMPACT_ATOMS: atom_id res chain seq x y z
N MET A 1 -10.73 -42.77 -40.06
CA MET A 1 -9.61 -42.33 -39.20
C MET A 1 -9.27 -40.87 -39.53
N PHE A 2 -9.98 -39.91 -38.96
CA PHE A 2 -9.66 -38.48 -39.17
C PHE A 2 -9.16 -37.83 -37.87
N SER A 3 -7.86 -37.52 -37.89
CA SER A 3 -7.29 -36.28 -37.38
C SER A 3 -7.25 -36.00 -35.86
N ASN A 4 -6.68 -36.92 -35.08
CA ASN A 4 -6.24 -36.63 -33.70
C ASN A 4 -5.18 -35.50 -33.64
N HIS A 5 -4.42 -35.28 -34.73
CA HIS A 5 -3.40 -34.23 -34.79
C HIS A 5 -3.96 -32.79 -34.84
N LYS A 6 -5.12 -32.57 -35.46
CA LYS A 6 -5.72 -31.23 -35.55
C LYS A 6 -6.35 -30.81 -34.23
N ALA A 7 -7.00 -31.74 -33.53
CA ALA A 7 -7.59 -31.51 -32.21
C ALA A 7 -6.52 -31.16 -31.16
N TYR A 8 -5.37 -31.85 -31.17
CA TYR A 8 -4.26 -31.57 -30.25
C TYR A 8 -3.67 -30.17 -30.46
N ASN A 9 -3.46 -29.77 -31.72
CA ASN A 9 -2.93 -28.44 -32.05
C ASN A 9 -3.93 -27.32 -31.71
N PHE A 10 -5.24 -27.57 -31.87
CA PHE A 10 -6.28 -26.63 -31.48
C PHE A 10 -6.36 -26.48 -29.96
N LEU A 11 -6.36 -27.59 -29.22
CA LEU A 11 -6.40 -27.59 -27.75
C LEU A 11 -5.15 -26.91 -27.18
N LYS A 12 -3.96 -27.18 -27.75
CA LYS A 12 -2.70 -26.53 -27.33
C LYS A 12 -2.73 -25.02 -27.55
N ARG A 13 -3.26 -24.53 -28.68
CA ARG A 13 -3.41 -23.09 -28.96
C ARG A 13 -4.44 -22.44 -28.03
N PHE A 14 -5.55 -23.12 -27.77
CA PHE A 14 -6.58 -22.65 -26.84
C PHE A 14 -6.05 -22.53 -25.40
N LEU A 15 -5.30 -23.54 -24.94
CA LEU A 15 -4.70 -23.56 -23.60
C LEU A 15 -3.61 -22.49 -23.45
N LEU A 16 -2.85 -22.22 -24.52
CA LEU A 16 -1.83 -21.17 -24.55
C LEU A 16 -2.46 -19.76 -24.53
N LEU A 17 -3.59 -19.55 -25.22
CA LEU A 17 -4.37 -18.31 -25.14
C LEU A 17 -4.95 -18.10 -23.73
N LEU A 18 -5.43 -19.16 -23.08
CA LEU A 18 -5.97 -19.12 -21.72
C LEU A 18 -4.89 -18.79 -20.66
N LEU A 19 -3.67 -19.28 -20.85
CA LEU A 19 -2.51 -18.94 -20.02
C LEU A 19 -2.08 -17.47 -20.19
N ILE A 20 -2.10 -16.94 -21.42
CA ILE A 20 -1.74 -15.55 -21.70
C ILE A 20 -2.79 -14.61 -21.09
N THR A 21 -4.09 -14.88 -21.23
CA THR A 21 -5.13 -14.03 -20.66
C THR A 21 -5.08 -14.03 -19.13
N PHE A 22 -4.84 -15.17 -18.48
CA PHE A 22 -4.72 -15.25 -17.03
C PHE A 22 -3.53 -14.44 -16.47
N ALA A 23 -2.42 -14.36 -17.22
CA ALA A 23 -1.25 -13.60 -16.81
C ALA A 23 -1.48 -12.08 -16.73
N PHE A 24 -2.47 -11.53 -17.47
CA PHE A 24 -2.79 -10.10 -17.46
C PHE A 24 -3.74 -9.67 -16.33
N PHE A 25 -4.36 -10.60 -15.61
CA PHE A 25 -5.32 -10.26 -14.55
C PHE A 25 -4.68 -9.96 -13.18
N PHE A 26 -3.37 -10.20 -13.00
CA PHE A 26 -2.71 -10.04 -11.68
C PHE A 26 -1.87 -8.77 -11.53
N SER A 27 -1.86 -7.85 -12.49
CA SER A 27 -1.24 -6.53 -12.33
C SER A 27 -2.11 -5.57 -11.52
N GLY A 28 -2.50 -5.98 -10.31
CA GLY A 28 -3.04 -5.09 -9.30
C GLY A 28 -1.90 -4.26 -8.69
N CYS A 29 -1.78 -2.99 -9.06
CA CYS A 29 -0.89 -2.05 -8.37
C CYS A 29 -1.33 -1.91 -6.92
N SER A 30 -0.64 -2.61 -6.01
CA SER A 30 -0.82 -2.45 -4.57
C SER A 30 -0.22 -1.12 -4.12
N ASN A 31 -0.96 -0.34 -3.33
CA ASN A 31 -0.48 0.90 -2.70
C ASN A 31 0.44 0.64 -1.50
N LYS A 32 1.04 -0.55 -1.43
CA LYS A 32 1.87 -0.95 -0.30
C LYS A 32 3.18 -0.14 -0.30
N PRO A 33 3.56 0.50 0.81
CA PRO A 33 4.88 1.10 0.96
C PRO A 33 6.00 0.10 0.69
N ALA A 34 7.03 0.51 -0.05
CA ALA A 34 8.10 -0.38 -0.51
C ALA A 34 8.93 -1.00 0.63
N TYR A 35 8.99 -0.33 1.78
CA TYR A 35 9.69 -0.79 2.97
C TYR A 35 8.89 -1.82 3.80
N ILE A 36 7.63 -2.11 3.47
CA ILE A 36 6.86 -3.15 4.16
C ILE A 36 7.18 -4.52 3.55
N LYS A 37 7.82 -5.37 4.35
CA LYS A 37 8.20 -6.73 3.97
C LYS A 37 7.08 -7.73 4.27
N LYS A 38 6.50 -7.69 5.47
CA LYS A 38 5.33 -8.50 5.87
C LYS A 38 4.30 -7.62 6.56
N TRP A 39 3.04 -8.02 6.48
CA TRP A 39 1.91 -7.30 7.07
C TRP A 39 0.69 -8.22 7.17
N ASN A 40 -0.26 -7.84 8.02
CA ASN A 40 -1.62 -8.35 7.98
C ASN A 40 -2.50 -7.37 7.20
N PHE A 41 -3.32 -7.92 6.30
CA PHE A 41 -4.33 -7.13 5.60
C PHE A 41 -5.49 -6.84 6.55
N VAL A 42 -5.76 -5.55 6.81
CA VAL A 42 -6.91 -5.11 7.62
C VAL A 42 -7.98 -4.53 6.71
N LYS A 43 -7.62 -3.49 5.96
CA LYS A 43 -8.46 -2.75 5.02
C LYS A 43 -7.58 -2.15 3.92
N PRO A 44 -8.17 -1.70 2.80
CA PRO A 44 -7.41 -0.97 1.79
C PRO A 44 -6.60 0.17 2.41
N ASN A 45 -5.30 0.23 2.08
CA ASN A 45 -4.35 1.23 2.55
C ASN A 45 -4.09 1.26 4.08
N ILE A 46 -4.45 0.21 4.82
CA ILE A 46 -4.12 0.05 6.25
C ILE A 46 -3.30 -1.23 6.43
N TRP A 47 -2.12 -1.09 7.03
CA TRP A 47 -1.16 -2.17 7.25
C TRP A 47 -0.92 -2.39 8.75
N ASP A 48 -1.26 -3.57 9.25
CA ASP A 48 -1.07 -4.01 10.67
C ASP A 48 0.06 -5.05 10.75
N LYS A 49 0.64 -5.20 11.95
CA LYS A 49 1.74 -6.13 12.30
C LYS A 49 2.84 -6.11 11.25
N VAL A 50 3.29 -4.90 10.92
CA VAL A 50 4.25 -4.68 9.84
C VAL A 50 5.66 -5.16 10.23
N GLU A 51 6.29 -5.94 9.35
CA GLU A 51 7.74 -6.18 9.37
C GLU A 51 8.38 -5.19 8.39
N ILE A 52 9.22 -4.30 8.89
CA ILE A 52 9.83 -3.22 8.12
C ILE A 52 11.23 -3.62 7.66
N ASP A 53 11.49 -3.47 6.37
CA ASP A 53 12.81 -3.57 5.76
C ASP A 53 13.57 -2.25 5.92
N THR A 54 14.45 -2.19 6.92
CA THR A 54 15.20 -0.98 7.28
C THR A 54 16.15 -0.50 6.18
N SER A 55 16.55 -1.37 5.25
CA SER A 55 17.42 -1.01 4.13
C SER A 55 16.73 -0.06 3.14
N LYS A 56 15.40 -0.10 3.08
CA LYS A 56 14.55 0.68 2.16
C LYS A 56 13.98 1.95 2.78
N LEU A 57 14.28 2.23 4.05
CA LEU A 57 13.82 3.43 4.72
C LEU A 57 14.71 4.63 4.37
N SER A 58 14.06 5.79 4.28
CA SER A 58 14.73 7.10 4.24
C SER A 58 15.46 7.39 5.57
N ALA A 59 16.24 8.47 5.61
CA ALA A 59 16.93 8.90 6.82
C ALA A 59 15.94 9.23 7.97
N ASP A 60 14.88 9.99 7.69
CA ASP A 60 13.89 10.39 8.69
C ASP A 60 13.10 9.20 9.21
N GLN A 61 12.69 8.29 8.32
CA GLN A 61 11.99 7.08 8.73
C GLN A 61 12.88 6.19 9.61
N LYS A 62 14.18 6.08 9.29
CA LYS A 62 15.13 5.34 10.14
C LYS A 62 15.24 5.98 11.52
N LYS A 63 15.31 7.31 11.58
CA LYS A 63 15.36 8.04 12.85
C LYS A 63 14.12 7.77 13.69
N VAL A 64 12.92 7.98 13.13
CA VAL A 64 11.65 7.73 13.84
C VAL A 64 11.53 6.27 14.28
N LEU A 65 11.90 5.32 13.42
CA LEU A 65 11.90 3.89 13.76
C LEU A 65 12.86 3.58 14.91
N SER A 66 14.06 4.16 14.90
CA SER A 66 15.06 3.93 15.96
C SER A 66 14.63 4.48 17.32
N GLU A 67 13.90 5.61 17.33
CA GLU A 67 13.46 6.29 18.55
C GLU A 67 12.17 5.70 19.11
N ASN A 68 11.26 5.20 18.26
CA ASN A 68 9.91 4.80 18.67
C ASN A 68 9.62 3.30 18.46
N GLY A 69 10.51 2.57 17.78
CA GLY A 69 10.31 1.18 17.38
C GLY A 69 9.36 1.02 16.19
N THR A 70 8.85 -0.19 15.99
CA THR A 70 7.91 -0.50 14.91
C THR A 70 6.53 0.10 15.19
N PRO A 71 5.92 0.83 14.24
CA PRO A 71 4.57 1.38 14.40
C PRO A 71 3.52 0.27 14.51
N THR A 72 2.43 0.54 15.23
CA THR A 72 1.27 -0.36 15.34
C THR A 72 0.55 -0.47 14.00
N TYR A 73 0.34 0.67 13.34
CA TYR A 73 -0.30 0.75 12.04
C TYR A 73 0.49 1.65 11.09
N ILE A 74 0.40 1.33 9.80
CA ILE A 74 0.82 2.24 8.74
C ILE A 74 -0.38 2.49 7.84
N PHE A 75 -0.73 3.76 7.65
CA PHE A 75 -1.74 4.19 6.70
C PHE A 75 -1.08 4.72 5.44
N THR A 76 -1.70 4.44 4.29
CA THR A 76 -1.32 5.04 3.02
C THR A 76 -2.42 6.00 2.55
N PHE A 77 -2.09 7.28 2.54
CA PHE A 77 -2.91 8.33 1.95
C PHE A 77 -2.32 8.78 0.62
N PHE A 78 -3.03 9.68 -0.06
CA PHE A 78 -2.52 10.37 -1.25
C PHE A 78 -2.66 11.87 -1.05
N GLU A 79 -1.64 12.64 -1.43
CA GLU A 79 -1.69 14.10 -1.42
C GLU A 79 -2.98 14.59 -2.11
N ALA A 80 -3.61 15.60 -1.51
CA ALA A 80 -4.75 16.27 -2.11
C ALA A 80 -4.31 17.02 -3.36
N ASN A 81 -5.03 16.82 -4.46
CA ASN A 81 -4.77 17.49 -5.74
C ASN A 81 -6.07 18.11 -6.25
N ALA A 82 -6.03 19.40 -6.59
CA ALA A 82 -7.15 20.15 -7.16
C ALA A 82 -7.66 19.59 -8.50
N GLU A 83 -6.81 18.89 -9.27
CA GLU A 83 -7.14 18.28 -10.55
C GLU A 83 -7.83 16.91 -10.45
N GLY A 84 -8.08 16.40 -9.23
CA GLY A 84 -8.71 15.10 -9.01
C GLY A 84 -7.85 13.89 -9.42
N LYS A 85 -6.58 14.11 -9.78
CA LYS A 85 -5.60 13.04 -10.03
C LYS A 85 -5.08 12.50 -8.71
N LYS A 86 -4.72 11.21 -8.70
CA LYS A 86 -4.09 10.56 -7.55
C LYS A 86 -2.75 11.24 -7.25
N GLY A 87 -2.64 11.89 -6.10
CA GLY A 87 -1.42 12.53 -5.63
C GLY A 87 -0.33 11.53 -5.27
N LYS A 88 0.82 12.03 -4.80
CA LYS A 88 1.89 11.16 -4.29
C LYS A 88 1.43 10.43 -3.03
N PRO A 89 1.94 9.22 -2.77
CA PRO A 89 1.62 8.51 -1.55
C PRO A 89 2.20 9.23 -0.32
N VAL A 90 1.39 9.32 0.72
CA VAL A 90 1.76 9.85 2.03
C VAL A 90 1.55 8.73 3.04
N HIS A 91 2.53 8.51 3.90
CA HIS A 91 2.45 7.46 4.92
C HIS A 91 2.29 8.06 6.29
N GLU A 92 1.31 7.59 7.05
CA GLU A 92 1.18 7.90 8.47
C GLU A 92 1.58 6.67 9.27
N TRP A 93 2.53 6.83 10.18
CA TRP A 93 2.93 5.81 11.13
C TRP A 93 2.26 6.09 12.47
N VAL A 94 1.49 5.13 12.96
CA VAL A 94 0.68 5.26 14.17
C VAL A 94 1.27 4.40 15.28
N TYR A 95 1.60 5.04 16.39
CA TYR A 95 2.12 4.43 17.60
C TYR A 95 1.06 4.53 18.70
N GLU A 96 0.09 3.61 18.66
CA GLU A 96 -1.14 3.69 19.46
C GLU A 96 -0.86 3.77 20.98
N LYS A 97 0.11 2.99 21.48
CA LYS A 97 0.46 2.97 22.90
C LYS A 97 1.07 4.29 23.40
N GLN A 98 1.69 5.05 22.51
CA GLN A 98 2.38 6.30 22.83
C GLN A 98 1.56 7.53 22.41
N GLU A 99 0.41 7.33 21.76
CA GLU A 99 -0.40 8.39 21.15
C GLU A 99 0.41 9.30 20.21
N LYS A 100 1.36 8.71 19.46
CA LYS A 100 2.21 9.42 18.51
C LYS A 100 1.85 9.07 17.06
N TYR A 101 1.90 10.09 16.21
CA TYR A 101 1.60 10.01 14.78
C TYR A 101 2.69 10.73 14.01
N PHE A 102 3.30 10.05 13.04
CA PHE A 102 4.35 10.63 12.20
C PHE A 102 3.94 10.54 10.73
N TRP A 103 4.02 11.66 10.03
CA TRP A 103 3.64 11.77 8.64
C TRP A 103 4.87 11.83 7.75
N PHE A 104 4.87 11.04 6.68
CA PHE A 104 5.97 10.98 5.72
C PHE A 104 5.48 11.22 4.31
N ALA A 105 6.02 12.24 3.65
CA ALA A 105 5.83 12.51 2.23
C ALA A 105 7.17 12.27 1.52
N ASP A 106 7.17 11.37 0.55
CA ASP A 106 8.38 10.95 -0.18
C ASP A 106 9.54 10.51 0.75
N GLY A 107 9.18 9.91 1.89
CA GLY A 107 10.13 9.46 2.91
C GLY A 107 10.60 10.53 3.88
N ASN A 108 10.34 11.82 3.66
CA ASN A 108 10.72 12.88 4.60
C ASN A 108 9.65 13.06 5.68
N LEU A 109 10.07 13.33 6.92
CA LEU A 109 9.15 13.67 7.99
C LEU A 109 8.53 15.05 7.72
N VAL A 110 7.21 15.14 7.80
CA VAL A 110 6.48 16.39 7.55
C VAL A 110 5.52 16.69 8.70
N ASP A 111 5.40 17.98 9.04
CA ASP A 111 4.46 18.43 10.08
C ASP A 111 3.02 18.43 9.58
N TYR A 112 2.82 18.75 8.29
CA TYR A 112 1.52 18.80 7.66
C TYR A 112 1.61 18.52 6.16
N VAL A 113 0.66 17.72 5.66
CA VAL A 113 0.45 17.51 4.24
C VAL A 113 -1.06 17.30 4.00
N PRO A 114 -1.69 18.05 3.08
CA PRO A 114 -3.10 17.85 2.77
C PRO A 114 -3.27 16.52 2.03
N VAL A 115 -4.19 15.69 2.48
CA VAL A 115 -4.42 14.35 1.91
C VAL A 115 -5.88 14.11 1.55
N THR A 116 -6.10 13.35 0.48
CA THR A 116 -7.43 12.86 0.11
C THR A 116 -7.79 11.68 1.00
N LEU A 117 -8.90 11.80 1.73
CA LEU A 117 -9.38 10.72 2.59
C LEU A 117 -10.00 9.57 1.78
N PRO A 118 -9.79 8.30 2.19
CA PRO A 118 -10.52 7.17 1.63
C PRO A 118 -12.03 7.39 1.79
N LYS A 119 -12.83 7.07 0.76
CA LYS A 119 -14.30 7.20 0.79
C LYS A 119 -14.97 6.25 1.81
N GLU A 120 -14.21 5.32 2.39
CA GLU A 120 -14.71 4.30 3.31
C GLU A 120 -14.57 4.74 4.77
N LYS A 121 -15.61 4.44 5.59
CA LYS A 121 -15.71 4.90 6.98
C LYS A 121 -14.50 4.44 7.80
N ARG A 122 -13.73 5.40 8.33
CA ARG A 122 -12.50 5.16 9.11
C ARG A 122 -12.78 4.25 10.32
N ILE A 123 -11.81 3.40 10.64
CA ILE A 123 -11.67 2.91 12.01
C ILE A 123 -11.29 4.16 12.82
N GLN A 124 -12.13 4.54 13.79
CA GLN A 124 -11.77 5.59 14.75
C GLN A 124 -10.68 5.02 15.64
N ILE A 125 -9.43 5.35 15.36
CA ILE A 125 -8.34 5.15 16.31
C ILE A 125 -8.35 6.37 17.24
N PRO A 126 -8.39 6.18 18.58
CA PRO A 126 -8.32 7.29 19.53
C PRO A 126 -7.09 8.15 19.24
N GLY A 127 -7.25 9.48 19.23
CA GLY A 127 -6.14 10.45 19.15
C GLY A 127 -5.63 10.82 17.75
N GLY A 128 -6.04 10.12 16.69
CA GLY A 128 -5.67 10.49 15.32
C GLY A 128 -6.37 11.78 14.90
N THR A 129 -5.63 12.91 14.85
CA THR A 129 -6.20 14.19 14.43
C THR A 129 -6.54 14.10 12.94
N PRO A 130 -7.81 14.23 12.53
CA PRO A 130 -8.13 14.23 11.11
C PRO A 130 -7.49 15.48 10.47
N PRO A 131 -6.95 15.37 9.25
CA PRO A 131 -6.59 16.55 8.48
C PRO A 131 -7.86 17.39 8.32
N LYS A 132 -7.80 18.66 8.70
CA LYS A 132 -8.92 19.61 8.55
C LYS A 132 -9.17 19.83 7.06
N GLU A 133 -10.46 19.85 6.71
CA GLU A 133 -10.98 20.16 5.36
C GLU A 133 -10.61 21.57 4.91
#